data_AF-A0A7D9DI42-F1
#
_entry.id   AF-A0A7D9DI42-F1
#
_cell.length_a   1.000
_cell.length_b   1.000
_cell.length_c   1.000
_cell.angle_alpha   90.00
_cell.angle_beta   90.00
_cell.angle_gamma   90.00
#
_symmetry.space_group_name_H-M   'P 1'
#
loop_
_entity.id
_entity.type
_entity.pdbx_description
1 polymer ?
#
loop_
_entity_poly.entity_id
_entity_poly.type
_entity_poly.pdbx_seq_one_letter_code
_entity_poly.pdbx_strand_id
1 'polypeptide(L)'
;MDIEDQLDNESLRDRQVRRVYLITYSQVNADMFPTRESFVSIVQDAFTACNVQLLQWVCAKENHKQSGFHFHMTVKLSERHRWIRVRNYIAQKHRVNVNFSNRHDNYYSAWKYTTKEDLEYIQSEGHPDLTNAQPPQTTRASAAWRRGAKSGTTRRGAGKAKTRKRQLSVYEVSQLVVNKKIKSRLELLSFAQEQQREGKTDLAQFIANRGSKAVDEAIRVGWELKEAPSLVVRYRQSRLERLQVAFEGDCILNCNKKWLDLAKNILMRNNIEISEFVGAVRLLLEKGRGKYRNILVTGPSNCGKTFILNPLNVIYDTFSNPASTSFAWVGVESCETVTRYGDALIIQNRAFPGGFMGCLNNYALYLTQRWYT
;
A
#
# COMPACT_ATOMS: atom_id res chain seq x y z
N MET A 1 3.66 46.75 -23.19
CA MET A 1 3.12 45.38 -23.02
C MET A 1 4.32 44.60 -22.56
N ASP A 2 4.57 44.67 -21.26
CA ASP A 2 5.85 44.28 -20.66
C ASP A 2 5.60 43.29 -19.55
N ILE A 3 6.29 42.17 -19.73
CA ILE A 3 6.14 40.89 -19.07
C ILE A 3 6.98 40.94 -17.81
N GLU A 4 6.44 41.43 -16.69
CA GLU A 4 7.19 41.34 -15.42
C GLU A 4 6.33 41.31 -14.14
N ASP A 5 5.02 41.05 -14.25
CA ASP A 5 4.11 41.04 -13.08
C ASP A 5 3.28 39.75 -12.93
N GLN A 6 3.85 38.61 -13.33
CA GLN A 6 3.36 37.31 -12.89
C GLN A 6 4.30 36.78 -11.80
N LEU A 7 3.88 37.00 -10.55
CA LEU A 7 4.41 36.32 -9.37
C LEU A 7 4.20 34.82 -9.54
N ASP A 8 5.15 34.15 -10.21
CA ASP A 8 5.31 32.71 -10.18
C ASP A 8 5.63 32.32 -8.73
N ASN A 9 4.55 32.02 -8.01
CA ASN A 9 4.51 31.63 -6.63
C ASN A 9 5.08 30.20 -6.54
N GLU A 10 6.40 30.07 -6.67
CA GLU A 10 7.13 28.81 -6.46
C GLU A 10 7.09 28.43 -4.96
N SER A 11 5.90 28.02 -4.50
CA SER A 11 5.73 27.41 -3.20
C SER A 11 6.58 26.14 -3.09
N LEU A 12 7.17 25.93 -1.92
CA LEU A 12 7.91 24.70 -1.64
C LEU A 12 6.98 23.49 -1.79
N ARG A 13 7.43 22.40 -2.42
CA ARG A 13 6.62 21.17 -2.46
C ARG A 13 6.44 20.63 -1.03
N ASP A 14 5.25 20.14 -0.69
CA ASP A 14 4.85 19.74 0.67
C ASP A 14 5.81 18.77 1.39
N ARG A 15 6.55 17.96 0.63
CA ARG A 15 7.51 16.96 1.17
C ARG A 15 8.93 17.50 1.36
N GLN A 16 9.23 18.74 0.98
CA GLN A 16 10.59 19.28 1.07
C GLN A 16 10.99 19.62 2.51
N VAL A 17 12.13 19.08 2.93
CA VAL A 17 12.82 19.41 4.19
C VAL A 17 14.03 20.30 3.91
N ARG A 18 14.17 21.40 4.65
CA ARG A 18 15.31 22.32 4.55
C ARG A 18 15.76 22.80 5.92
N ARG A 19 16.96 23.39 5.96
CA ARG A 19 17.48 24.12 7.11
C ARG A 19 17.29 25.63 7.00
N VAL A 20 16.95 26.15 5.82
CA VAL A 20 16.80 27.58 5.59
C VAL A 20 15.50 27.83 4.85
N TYR A 21 14.74 28.81 5.31
CA TYR A 21 13.47 29.22 4.72
C TYR A 21 13.41 30.75 4.66
N LEU A 22 12.87 31.27 3.56
CA LEU A 22 12.38 32.63 3.47
C LEU A 22 10.86 32.58 3.62
N ILE A 23 10.33 33.30 4.59
CA ILE A 23 8.92 33.36 4.94
C ILE A 23 8.43 34.75 4.56
N THR A 24 7.32 34.83 3.85
CA THR A 24 6.70 36.09 3.46
C THR A 24 5.28 36.14 3.97
N TYR A 25 4.94 37.20 4.69
CA TYR A 25 3.55 37.55 4.96
C TYR A 25 3.18 38.76 4.10
N SER A 26 2.34 38.51 3.09
CA SER A 26 1.84 39.53 2.17
C SER A 26 0.50 40.08 2.61
N GLN A 27 0.19 41.32 2.22
CA GLN A 27 -1.05 42.02 2.61
C GLN A 27 -1.28 42.00 4.12
N VAL A 28 -0.27 42.47 4.87
CA VAL A 28 -0.28 42.42 6.33
C VAL A 28 -1.47 43.20 6.89
N ASN A 29 -2.21 42.56 7.80
CA ASN A 29 -3.16 43.27 8.63
C ASN A 29 -2.39 44.08 9.68
N ALA A 30 -2.21 45.37 9.42
CA ALA A 30 -1.41 46.27 10.25
C ALA A 30 -1.96 46.42 11.68
N ASP A 31 -3.27 46.19 11.89
CA ASP A 31 -3.88 46.24 13.22
C ASP A 31 -3.47 45.04 14.07
N MET A 32 -3.25 43.88 13.43
CA MET A 32 -2.81 42.66 14.12
C MET A 32 -1.29 42.55 14.24
N PHE A 33 -0.56 43.04 13.23
CA PHE A 33 0.90 42.92 13.15
C PHE A 33 1.54 44.27 12.77
N PRO A 34 1.59 45.23 13.72
CA PRO A 34 2.10 46.56 13.44
C PRO A 34 3.63 46.60 13.27
N THR A 35 4.35 45.66 13.90
CA THR A 35 5.81 45.70 13.99
C THR A 35 6.47 44.39 13.55
N ARG A 36 7.78 44.45 13.24
CA ARG A 36 8.58 43.28 12.88
C ARG A 36 8.61 42.25 14.02
N GLU A 37 8.68 42.73 15.27
CA GLU A 37 8.68 41.91 16.48
C GLU A 37 7.39 41.11 16.62
N SER A 38 6.24 41.73 16.33
CA SER A 38 4.95 41.04 16.39
C SER A 38 4.87 39.87 15.40
N PHE A 39 5.44 40.03 14.20
CA PHE A 39 5.52 38.96 13.22
C PHE A 39 6.55 37.89 13.61
N VAL A 40 7.74 38.29 14.07
CA VAL A 40 8.77 37.36 14.53
C VAL A 40 8.25 36.48 15.67
N SER A 41 7.52 37.06 16.63
CA SER A 41 6.97 36.34 17.78
C SER A 41 6.07 35.17 17.37
N ILE A 42 5.16 35.37 16.41
CA ILE A 42 4.28 34.29 15.94
C ILE A 42 5.02 33.20 15.17
N VAL A 43 6.06 33.57 14.41
CA VAL A 43 6.89 32.60 13.69
C VAL A 43 7.72 31.78 14.67
N GLN A 44 8.31 32.42 15.69
CA GLN A 44 9.04 31.75 16.75
C GLN A 44 8.15 30.78 17.55
N ASP A 45 6.96 31.22 17.99
CA ASP A 45 5.96 30.36 18.65
C ASP A 45 5.64 29.13 17.80
N ALA A 46 5.47 29.31 16.49
CA ALA A 46 5.16 28.19 15.59
C ALA A 46 6.30 27.19 15.43
N PHE A 47 7.56 27.65 15.34
CA PHE A 47 8.72 26.75 15.29
C PHE A 47 8.93 26.03 16.63
N THR A 48 8.79 26.73 17.75
CA THR A 48 8.87 26.15 19.10
C THR A 48 7.81 25.08 19.33
N ALA A 49 6.55 25.35 18.99
CA ALA A 49 5.45 24.38 19.09
C ALA A 49 5.63 23.15 18.17
N CYS A 50 6.47 23.28 17.13
CA CYS A 50 6.83 22.18 16.24
C CYS A 50 8.09 21.43 16.67
N ASN A 51 8.64 21.71 17.86
CA ASN A 51 9.93 21.20 18.36
C ASN A 51 11.10 21.46 17.40
N VAL A 52 11.14 22.66 16.82
CA VAL A 52 12.21 23.06 15.88
C VAL A 52 12.98 24.24 16.47
N GLN A 53 14.29 24.05 16.65
CA GLN A 53 15.16 25.11 17.13
C GLN A 53 15.58 26.03 15.98
N LEU A 54 15.30 27.33 16.16
CA LEU A 54 15.82 28.41 15.32
C LEU A 54 17.24 28.76 15.78
N LEU A 55 18.22 28.65 14.87
CA LEU A 55 19.60 29.06 15.13
C LEU A 55 19.81 30.54 14.86
N GLN A 56 19.29 31.03 13.73
CA GLN A 56 19.48 32.40 13.27
C GLN A 56 18.22 32.84 12.52
N TRP A 57 17.84 34.10 12.66
CA TRP A 57 16.76 34.67 11.85
C TRP A 57 16.97 36.17 11.64
N VAL A 58 16.36 36.69 10.58
CA VAL A 58 16.27 38.12 10.27
C VAL A 58 14.87 38.41 9.75
N CYS A 59 14.31 39.55 10.12
CA CYS A 59 13.00 40.02 9.68
C CYS A 59 13.08 41.47 9.22
N ALA A 60 12.53 41.74 8.04
CA ALA A 60 12.45 43.04 7.42
C ALA A 60 11.01 43.36 7.00
N LYS A 61 10.71 44.65 6.93
CA LYS A 61 9.45 45.21 6.45
C LYS A 61 9.69 45.85 5.08
N GLU A 62 9.04 45.33 4.05
CA GLU A 62 9.16 45.81 2.67
C GLU A 62 7.85 46.49 2.26
N ASN A 63 7.89 47.74 1.80
CA ASN A 63 6.70 48.44 1.34
C ASN A 63 6.30 47.92 -0.05
N HIS A 64 5.02 47.58 -0.23
CA HIS A 64 4.53 47.08 -1.51
C HIS A 64 4.25 48.24 -2.47
N LYS A 65 4.66 48.11 -3.74
CA LYS A 65 4.58 49.20 -4.75
C LYS A 65 3.15 49.71 -5.01
N GLN A 66 2.14 48.86 -4.84
CA GLN A 66 0.75 49.21 -5.15
C GLN A 66 -0.06 49.68 -3.92
N SER A 67 0.17 49.09 -2.74
CA SER A 67 -0.40 49.49 -1.43
C SER A 67 -0.02 48.46 -0.35
N GLY A 68 0.21 48.90 0.89
CA GLY A 68 0.53 48.05 2.04
C GLY A 68 2.01 47.69 2.18
N PHE A 69 2.31 46.76 3.08
CA PHE A 69 3.66 46.25 3.31
C PHE A 69 3.67 44.74 3.50
N HIS A 70 4.82 44.13 3.28
CA HIS A 70 5.11 42.72 3.50
C HIS A 70 6.13 42.56 4.62
N PHE A 71 5.99 41.51 5.41
CA PHE A 71 7.10 41.02 6.22
C PHE A 71 7.85 39.93 5.48
N HIS A 72 9.15 40.09 5.35
CA HIS A 72 10.08 39.05 4.93
C HIS A 72 10.87 38.59 6.15
N MET A 73 10.81 37.30 6.45
CA MET A 73 11.60 36.70 7.52
C MET A 73 12.40 35.52 6.99
N THR A 74 13.72 35.59 7.09
CA THR A 74 14.60 34.46 6.81
C THR A 74 14.93 33.75 8.10
N VAL A 75 14.84 32.42 8.10
CA VAL A 75 15.19 31.57 9.25
C VAL A 75 16.20 30.50 8.88
N LYS A 76 17.06 30.16 9.84
CA LYS A 76 17.98 29.02 9.81
C LYS A 76 17.69 28.11 11.00
N LEU A 77 17.52 26.83 10.71
CA LEU A 77 17.17 25.78 11.65
C LEU A 77 18.41 24.96 12.03
N SER A 78 18.40 24.35 13.21
CA SER A 78 19.43 23.39 13.64
C SER A 78 19.45 22.15 12.73
N GLU A 79 18.27 21.67 12.37
CA GLU A 79 18.08 20.46 11.57
C GLU A 79 17.18 20.68 10.36
N ARG A 80 17.15 19.70 9.45
CA ARG A 80 16.26 19.75 8.28
C ARG A 80 14.85 19.45 8.74
N HIS A 81 13.96 20.43 8.64
CA HIS A 81 12.56 20.25 9.04
C HIS A 81 11.60 20.48 7.89
N ARG A 82 10.36 19.97 7.98
CA ARG A 82 9.29 20.31 7.04
C ARG A 82 8.64 21.63 7.44
N TRP A 83 8.45 22.51 6.47
CA TRP A 83 7.81 23.82 6.66
C TRP A 83 6.28 23.73 6.80
N ILE A 84 5.66 22.70 6.22
CA ILE A 84 4.19 22.57 6.13
C ILE A 84 3.50 22.57 7.50
N ARG A 85 4.11 21.92 8.51
CA ARG A 85 3.57 21.85 9.87
C ARG A 85 3.59 23.21 10.54
N VAL A 86 4.67 23.97 10.34
CA VAL A 86 4.84 25.33 10.88
C VAL A 86 3.83 26.27 10.23
N ARG A 87 3.70 26.26 8.89
CA ARG A 87 2.68 27.08 8.20
C ARG A 87 1.28 26.77 8.72
N ASN A 88 0.91 25.49 8.80
CA ASN A 88 -0.44 25.11 9.23
C ASN A 88 -0.71 25.55 10.68
N TYR A 89 0.30 25.49 11.56
CA TYR A 89 0.17 26.00 12.92
C TYR A 89 -0.06 27.52 12.95
N ILE A 90 0.70 28.30 12.17
CA ILE A 90 0.50 29.76 12.07
C ILE A 90 -0.91 30.08 11.57
N ALA A 91 -1.37 29.37 10.54
CA ALA A 91 -2.71 29.55 9.98
C ALA A 91 -3.83 29.19 10.98
N GLN A 92 -3.66 28.13 11.78
CA GLN A 92 -4.69 27.68 12.73
C GLN A 92 -4.72 28.54 13.99
N LYS A 93 -3.57 28.80 14.61
CA LYS A 93 -3.47 29.50 15.90
C LYS A 93 -3.58 31.02 15.75
N HIS A 94 -2.85 31.57 14.78
CA HIS A 94 -2.72 33.02 14.60
C HIS A 94 -3.61 33.56 13.48
N ARG A 95 -4.29 32.69 12.74
CA ARG A 95 -5.17 33.04 11.59
C ARG A 95 -4.43 33.83 10.49
N VAL A 96 -3.13 33.60 10.36
CA VAL A 96 -2.27 34.24 9.35
C VAL A 96 -1.83 33.22 8.31
N ASN A 97 -1.94 33.58 7.03
CA ASN A 97 -1.39 32.77 5.95
C ASN A 97 -0.04 33.34 5.50
N VAL A 98 1.01 32.55 5.66
CA VAL A 98 2.38 32.91 5.27
C VAL A 98 2.87 32.01 4.13
N ASN A 99 3.64 32.60 3.22
CA ASN A 99 4.28 31.89 2.14
C ASN A 99 5.70 31.46 2.53
N PHE A 100 6.09 30.24 2.19
CA PHE A 100 7.46 29.76 2.35
C PHE A 100 8.11 29.65 0.96
N SER A 101 9.07 30.52 0.70
CA SER A 101 9.77 30.61 -0.58
C SER A 101 10.92 29.62 -0.69
N ASN A 102 11.14 29.13 -1.92
CA ASN A 102 12.26 28.27 -2.28
C ASN A 102 13.46 29.04 -2.89
N ARG A 103 13.38 30.38 -2.96
CA ARG A 103 14.25 31.25 -3.78
C ARG A 103 15.68 31.36 -3.30
N HIS A 104 15.99 31.01 -2.04
CA HIS A 104 17.34 31.13 -1.47
C HIS A 104 17.89 29.78 -0.97
N ASP A 105 19.17 29.52 -1.28
CA ASP A 105 19.82 28.20 -1.14
C ASP A 105 20.65 28.09 0.13
N ASN A 106 21.11 29.24 0.60
CA ASN A 106 21.84 29.37 1.82
C ASN A 106 21.30 30.59 2.57
N TYR A 107 21.58 30.60 3.87
CA TYR A 107 21.11 31.65 4.75
C TYR A 107 21.65 33.04 4.35
N TYR A 108 22.90 33.14 3.92
CA TYR A 108 23.49 34.40 3.47
C TYR A 108 22.71 35.06 2.33
N SER A 109 22.37 34.31 1.27
CA SER A 109 21.59 34.81 0.14
C SER A 109 20.16 35.21 0.55
N ALA A 110 19.56 34.47 1.47
CA ALA A 110 18.21 34.75 1.98
C ALA A 110 18.20 35.99 2.88
N TRP A 111 19.23 36.13 3.73
CA TRP A 111 19.47 37.28 4.58
C TRP A 111 19.65 38.54 3.73
N LYS A 112 20.55 38.52 2.73
CA LYS A 112 20.76 39.66 1.81
C LYS A 112 19.48 40.07 1.08
N TYR A 113 18.67 39.09 0.67
CA TYR A 113 17.38 39.39 0.03
C TYR A 113 16.39 40.01 1.01
N THR A 114 16.38 39.54 2.25
CA THR A 114 15.48 40.05 3.29
C THR A 114 15.83 41.49 3.66
N THR A 115 17.12 41.81 3.79
CA THR A 115 17.61 43.11 4.24
C THR A 115 17.89 44.10 3.09
N LYS A 116 17.41 43.83 1.87
CA LYS A 116 17.80 44.59 0.66
C LYS A 116 17.33 46.05 0.67
N GLU A 117 16.16 46.31 1.24
CA GLU A 117 15.45 47.60 1.16
C GLU A 117 15.15 48.20 2.53
N ASP A 118 15.16 47.37 3.57
CA ASP A 118 14.86 47.79 4.93
C ASP A 118 16.17 48.06 5.67
N LEU A 119 16.38 49.29 6.15
CA LEU A 119 17.52 49.65 7.00
C LEU A 119 17.26 49.36 8.48
N GLU A 120 16.00 49.12 8.87
CA GLU A 120 15.56 48.87 10.25
C GLU A 120 15.18 47.40 10.47
N TYR A 121 15.78 46.48 9.71
CA TYR A 121 15.56 45.06 9.90
C TYR A 121 16.00 44.63 11.31
N ILE A 122 15.29 43.66 11.87
CA ILE A 122 15.64 43.05 13.16
C ILE A 122 16.16 41.64 12.95
N GLN A 123 17.03 41.17 13.83
CA GLN A 123 17.63 39.83 13.72
C GLN A 123 17.83 39.20 15.09
N SER A 124 18.09 37.90 15.11
CA SER A 124 18.33 37.13 16.33
C SER A 124 19.53 37.66 17.13
N GLU A 125 19.48 37.49 18.46
CA GLU A 125 20.63 37.79 19.33
C GLU A 125 21.87 36.96 18.92
N GLY A 126 23.06 37.57 18.99
CA GLY A 126 24.31 36.92 18.58
C GLY A 126 24.42 36.60 17.08
N HIS A 127 23.61 37.26 16.23
CA HIS A 127 23.68 37.06 14.79
C HIS A 127 25.04 37.53 14.24
N PRO A 128 25.73 36.72 13.40
CA PRO A 128 27.00 37.13 12.81
C PRO A 128 26.80 38.32 11.87
N ASP A 129 27.77 39.24 11.82
CA ASP A 129 27.71 40.34 10.86
C ASP A 129 27.89 39.81 9.43
N LEU A 130 26.82 39.94 8.62
CA LEU A 130 26.79 39.52 7.23
C LEU A 130 26.82 40.70 6.24
N THR A 131 26.86 41.95 6.73
CA THR A 131 26.84 43.16 5.90
C THR A 131 28.07 43.21 4.97
N ASN A 132 29.24 42.97 5.55
CA ASN A 132 30.53 43.01 4.85
C ASN A 132 31.12 41.62 4.55
N ALA A 133 30.41 40.55 4.92
CA ALA A 133 30.89 39.19 4.71
C ALA A 133 30.87 38.81 3.22
N GLN A 134 31.92 38.12 2.75
CA GLN A 134 31.94 37.53 1.43
C GLN A 134 30.93 36.36 1.34
N PRO A 135 30.35 36.09 0.16
CA PRO A 135 29.49 34.93 -0.01
C PRO A 135 30.20 33.64 0.43
N PRO A 136 29.51 32.72 1.13
CA PRO A 136 30.13 31.48 1.57
C PRO A 136 30.76 30.73 0.38
N GLN A 137 31.93 30.11 0.59
CA GLN A 137 32.59 29.29 -0.46
C GLN A 137 31.68 28.17 -0.99
N THR A 138 30.71 27.73 -0.17
CA THR A 138 29.70 26.72 -0.51
C THR A 138 28.50 27.27 -1.32
N THR A 139 28.49 28.55 -1.69
CA THR A 139 27.39 29.16 -2.46
C THR A 139 27.21 28.48 -3.82
N ARG A 140 28.31 28.19 -4.53
CA ARG A 140 28.28 27.46 -5.80
C ARG A 140 27.72 26.04 -5.64
N ALA A 141 28.11 25.34 -4.58
CA ALA A 141 27.58 24.01 -4.26
C ALA A 141 26.07 24.09 -3.99
N SER A 142 25.64 25.00 -3.13
CA SER A 142 24.22 25.17 -2.75
C SER A 142 23.33 25.50 -3.96
N ALA A 143 23.81 26.37 -4.87
CA ALA A 143 23.12 26.69 -6.12
C ALA A 143 23.06 25.53 -7.12
N ALA A 144 24.07 24.65 -7.15
CA ALA A 144 24.07 23.45 -7.99
C ALA A 144 23.03 22.41 -7.52
N TRP A 145 22.86 22.25 -6.21
CA TRP A 145 21.83 21.37 -5.63
C TRP A 145 20.41 21.76 -6.06
N ARG A 146 20.09 23.07 -6.13
CA ARG A 146 18.78 23.52 -6.61
C ARG A 146 18.61 23.33 -8.12
N ARG A 147 19.63 23.62 -8.93
CA ARG A 147 19.58 23.40 -10.39
C ARG A 147 19.31 21.94 -10.74
N GLY A 148 19.90 20.99 -10.01
CA GLY A 148 19.60 19.57 -10.15
C GLY A 148 18.18 19.17 -9.70
N ALA A 149 17.52 19.97 -8.85
CA ALA A 149 16.14 19.72 -8.39
C ALA A 149 15.06 20.38 -9.27
N LYS A 150 15.42 21.44 -10.02
CA LYS A 150 14.54 22.14 -10.99
C LYS A 150 14.55 21.52 -12.39
N SER A 151 15.60 20.81 -12.81
CA SER A 151 15.69 20.17 -14.14
C SER A 151 14.85 18.88 -14.30
N GLY A 152 13.82 18.68 -13.48
CA GLY A 152 12.92 17.52 -13.56
C GLY A 152 11.91 17.61 -14.70
N THR A 153 11.80 18.74 -15.37
CA THR A 153 10.88 18.98 -16.49
C THR A 153 11.59 19.80 -17.55
N THR A 154 11.65 19.22 -18.76
CA THR A 154 12.07 19.83 -20.04
C THR A 154 13.52 20.33 -20.15
N ARG A 155 14.43 19.46 -20.59
CA ARG A 155 15.09 19.53 -21.91
C ARG A 155 16.15 18.44 -22.03
N ARG A 156 15.94 17.55 -23.00
CA ARG A 156 16.97 16.66 -23.55
C ARG A 156 18.08 17.54 -24.14
N GLY A 157 19.33 17.35 -23.75
CA GLY A 157 20.47 18.00 -24.43
C GLY A 157 21.74 18.13 -23.61
N ALA A 158 22.61 17.11 -23.72
CA ALA A 158 24.07 17.17 -23.65
C ALA A 158 24.77 17.77 -22.42
N GLY A 159 24.95 16.92 -21.40
CA GLY A 159 26.03 17.00 -20.42
C GLY A 159 26.02 15.73 -19.58
N LYS A 160 27.09 14.92 -19.64
CA LYS A 160 27.18 13.59 -19.02
C LYS A 160 27.03 13.63 -17.48
N ALA A 161 25.81 13.77 -16.99
CA ALA A 161 25.44 13.41 -15.62
C ALA A 161 25.16 11.91 -15.59
N LYS A 162 25.88 11.16 -14.74
CA LYS A 162 25.55 9.75 -14.46
C LYS A 162 24.09 9.68 -14.01
N THR A 163 23.22 9.26 -14.92
CA THR A 163 21.81 9.01 -14.68
C THR A 163 21.77 7.99 -13.54
N ARG A 164 21.28 8.37 -12.36
CA ARG A 164 20.92 7.38 -11.35
C ARG A 164 19.89 6.48 -12.02
N LYS A 165 20.27 5.23 -12.31
CA LYS A 165 19.38 4.26 -12.93
C LYS A 165 18.09 4.23 -12.11
N ARG A 166 16.95 4.47 -12.77
CA ARG A 166 15.63 4.36 -12.15
C ARG A 166 15.55 2.98 -11.53
N GLN A 167 15.49 2.93 -10.20
CA GLN A 167 15.33 1.67 -9.50
C GLN A 167 13.93 1.15 -9.74
N LEU A 168 13.79 -0.17 -9.90
CA LEU A 168 12.49 -0.80 -10.02
C LEU A 168 11.65 -0.49 -8.77
N SER A 169 10.38 -0.18 -9.01
CA SER A 169 9.35 -0.07 -7.99
C SER A 169 8.75 -1.44 -7.68
N VAL A 170 8.09 -1.56 -6.53
CA VAL A 170 7.33 -2.77 -6.16
C VAL A 170 6.31 -3.13 -7.23
N TYR A 171 5.65 -2.13 -7.82
CA TYR A 171 4.68 -2.33 -8.91
C TYR A 171 5.32 -2.88 -10.19
N GLU A 172 6.48 -2.36 -10.61
CA GLU A 172 7.17 -2.88 -11.79
C GLU A 172 7.61 -4.34 -11.58
N VAL A 173 8.08 -4.67 -10.38
CA VAL A 173 8.43 -6.06 -10.03
C VAL A 173 7.19 -6.93 -9.94
N SER A 174 6.06 -6.45 -9.42
CA SER A 174 4.82 -7.23 -9.32
C SER A 174 4.27 -7.61 -10.71
N GLN A 175 4.34 -6.70 -11.68
CA GLN A 175 3.99 -6.99 -13.08
C GLN A 175 4.95 -8.00 -13.70
N LEU A 176 6.26 -7.88 -13.43
CA LEU A 176 7.27 -8.82 -13.91
C LEU A 176 7.04 -10.24 -13.37
N VAL A 177 6.77 -10.36 -12.07
CA VAL A 177 6.51 -11.64 -11.39
C VAL A 177 5.35 -12.38 -12.06
N VAL A 178 4.26 -11.66 -12.32
CA VAL A 178 3.09 -12.19 -13.03
C VAL A 178 3.43 -12.64 -14.45
N ASN A 179 4.12 -11.78 -15.22
CA ASN A 179 4.46 -12.04 -16.61
C ASN A 179 5.41 -13.24 -16.77
N LYS A 180 6.31 -13.43 -15.81
CA LYS A 180 7.27 -14.54 -15.77
C LYS A 180 6.76 -15.77 -15.00
N LYS A 181 5.52 -15.74 -14.50
CA LYS A 181 4.89 -16.81 -13.71
C LYS A 181 5.70 -17.21 -12.47
N ILE A 182 6.39 -16.25 -11.86
CA ILE A 182 7.20 -16.47 -10.64
C ILE A 182 6.25 -16.53 -9.45
N LYS A 183 6.33 -17.56 -8.61
CA LYS A 183 5.46 -17.79 -7.45
C LYS A 183 6.20 -17.68 -6.12
N SER A 184 7.52 -17.80 -6.12
CA SER A 184 8.34 -17.79 -4.91
C SER A 184 9.51 -16.81 -4.97
N ARG A 185 10.01 -16.44 -3.78
CA ARG A 185 11.22 -15.63 -3.65
C ARG A 185 12.45 -16.31 -4.28
N LEU A 186 12.54 -17.64 -4.16
CA LEU A 186 13.66 -18.40 -4.72
C LEU A 186 13.67 -18.34 -6.26
N GLU A 187 12.52 -18.49 -6.89
CA GLU A 187 12.37 -18.33 -8.34
C GLU A 187 12.73 -16.90 -8.78
N LEU A 188 12.33 -15.88 -8.01
CA LEU A 188 12.69 -14.49 -8.32
C LEU A 188 14.20 -14.25 -8.22
N LEU A 189 14.87 -14.85 -7.24
CA LEU A 189 16.33 -14.81 -7.10
C LEU A 189 17.03 -15.50 -8.27
N SER A 190 16.57 -16.69 -8.65
CA SER A 190 17.08 -17.43 -9.81
C SER A 190 16.96 -16.59 -11.08
N PHE A 191 15.79 -15.97 -11.29
CA PHE A 191 15.54 -15.10 -12.43
C PHE A 191 16.42 -13.84 -12.40
N ALA A 192 16.64 -13.23 -11.23
CA ALA A 192 17.55 -12.09 -11.10
C ALA A 192 19.00 -12.45 -11.45
N GLN A 193 19.47 -13.65 -11.09
CA GLN A 193 20.80 -14.12 -11.42
C GLN A 193 20.96 -14.43 -12.92
N GLU A 194 19.92 -14.94 -13.58
CA GLU A 194 19.88 -15.08 -15.03
C GLU A 194 19.96 -13.72 -15.73
N GLN A 195 19.14 -12.75 -15.32
CA GLN A 195 19.19 -11.38 -15.86
C GLN A 195 20.55 -10.70 -15.61
N GLN A 196 21.19 -10.98 -14.48
CA GLN A 196 22.53 -10.46 -14.18
C GLN A 196 23.59 -11.01 -15.14
N ARG A 197 23.50 -12.29 -15.54
CA ARG A 197 24.38 -12.87 -16.56
C ARG A 197 24.21 -12.20 -17.93
N GLU A 198 23.00 -11.72 -18.23
CA GLU A 198 22.70 -10.89 -19.41
C GLU A 198 23.07 -9.40 -19.24
N GLY A 199 23.66 -9.00 -18.11
CA GLY A 199 24.05 -7.62 -17.82
C GLY A 199 22.93 -6.74 -17.25
N LYS A 200 21.73 -7.27 -17.03
CA LYS A 200 20.59 -6.57 -16.43
C LYS A 200 20.60 -6.76 -14.92
N THR A 201 21.02 -5.72 -14.21
CA THR A 201 21.29 -5.74 -12.75
C THR A 201 20.22 -5.05 -11.92
N ASP A 202 19.19 -4.51 -12.54
CA ASP A 202 18.11 -3.75 -11.92
C ASP A 202 17.28 -4.60 -10.94
N LEU A 203 16.93 -5.82 -11.32
CA LEU A 203 16.18 -6.74 -10.44
C LEU A 203 17.02 -7.22 -9.25
N ALA A 204 18.29 -7.57 -9.49
CA ALA A 204 19.21 -7.94 -8.42
C ALA A 204 19.42 -6.78 -7.43
N GLN A 205 19.56 -5.55 -7.94
CA GLN A 205 19.64 -4.34 -7.11
C GLN A 205 18.34 -4.08 -6.33
N PHE A 206 17.17 -4.33 -6.92
CA PHE A 206 15.90 -4.20 -6.21
C PHE A 206 15.86 -5.14 -5.00
N ILE A 207 16.16 -6.42 -5.21
CA ILE A 207 16.12 -7.45 -4.17
C ILE A 207 17.11 -7.13 -3.05
N ALA A 208 18.34 -6.75 -3.39
CA ALA A 208 19.38 -6.45 -2.41
C ALA A 208 19.07 -5.18 -1.59
N ASN A 209 18.52 -4.13 -2.21
CA ASN A 209 18.34 -2.83 -1.56
C ASN A 209 17.02 -2.69 -0.78
N ARG A 210 15.96 -3.40 -1.19
CA ARG A 210 14.61 -3.26 -0.60
C ARG A 210 14.30 -4.31 0.48
N GLY A 211 15.08 -5.39 0.54
CA GLY A 211 14.92 -6.46 1.54
C GLY A 211 13.76 -7.42 1.25
N SER A 212 13.64 -8.49 2.05
CA SER A 212 12.67 -9.57 1.85
C SER A 212 11.22 -9.09 1.85
N LYS A 213 10.84 -8.22 2.79
CA LYS A 213 9.46 -7.73 2.91
C LYS A 213 8.91 -7.12 1.62
N ALA A 214 9.70 -6.28 0.95
CA ALA A 214 9.27 -5.63 -0.29
C ALA A 214 9.21 -6.61 -1.48
N VAL A 215 10.06 -7.64 -1.47
CA VAL A 215 10.05 -8.70 -2.47
C VAL A 215 8.81 -9.59 -2.30
N ASP A 216 8.53 -10.00 -1.07
CA ASP A 216 7.36 -10.83 -0.74
C ASP A 216 6.08 -10.06 -1.05
N GLU A 217 6.05 -8.75 -0.74
CA GLU A 217 4.95 -7.86 -1.11
C GLU A 217 4.78 -7.74 -2.63
N ALA A 218 5.86 -7.58 -3.40
CA ALA A 218 5.77 -7.51 -4.86
C ALA A 218 5.19 -8.79 -5.46
N ILE A 219 5.59 -9.96 -4.95
CA ILE A 219 5.06 -11.24 -5.39
C ILE A 219 3.58 -11.34 -5.06
N ARG A 220 3.22 -11.08 -3.80
CA ARG A 220 1.83 -11.15 -3.32
C ARG A 220 0.92 -10.22 -4.11
N VAL A 221 1.26 -8.93 -4.19
CA VAL A 221 0.45 -7.91 -4.87
C VAL A 221 0.30 -8.24 -6.36
N GLY A 222 1.34 -8.79 -7.01
CA GLY A 222 1.25 -9.18 -8.41
C GLY A 222 0.15 -10.22 -8.65
N TRP A 223 0.15 -11.29 -7.85
CA TRP A 223 -0.84 -12.35 -7.98
C TRP A 223 -2.24 -11.91 -7.51
N GLU A 224 -2.34 -11.15 -6.42
CA GLU A 224 -3.60 -10.56 -5.97
C GLU A 224 -4.24 -9.69 -7.06
N LEU A 225 -3.46 -8.80 -7.71
CA LEU A 225 -3.98 -7.95 -8.78
C LEU A 225 -4.44 -8.76 -10.01
N LYS A 226 -3.72 -9.85 -10.33
CA LYS A 226 -4.07 -10.72 -11.46
C LYS A 226 -5.33 -11.54 -11.18
N GLU A 227 -5.47 -12.07 -9.97
CA GLU A 227 -6.52 -13.00 -9.58
C GLU A 227 -7.77 -12.28 -9.06
N ALA A 228 -7.66 -11.01 -8.64
CA ALA A 228 -8.79 -10.24 -8.11
C ALA A 228 -10.03 -10.23 -9.01
N PRO A 229 -9.95 -9.99 -10.34
CA PRO A 229 -11.13 -10.00 -11.19
C PRO A 229 -11.85 -11.36 -11.22
N SER A 230 -11.10 -12.46 -11.32
CA SER A 230 -11.67 -13.81 -11.37
C SER A 230 -12.23 -14.23 -9.99
N LEU A 231 -11.56 -13.86 -8.91
CA LEU A 231 -12.05 -14.08 -7.55
C LEU A 231 -13.35 -13.33 -7.30
N VAL A 232 -13.48 -12.07 -7.72
CA VAL A 232 -14.72 -11.30 -7.57
C VAL A 232 -15.89 -11.96 -8.32
N VAL A 233 -15.67 -12.43 -9.55
CA VAL A 233 -16.69 -13.19 -10.30
C VAL A 233 -17.06 -14.46 -9.54
N ARG A 234 -16.06 -15.21 -9.09
CA ARG A 234 -16.26 -16.45 -8.34
C ARG A 234 -17.05 -16.21 -7.05
N TYR A 235 -16.71 -15.20 -6.25
CA TYR A 235 -17.40 -14.87 -4.99
C TYR A 235 -18.87 -14.46 -5.19
N ARG A 236 -19.23 -13.91 -6.35
CA ARG A 236 -20.61 -13.57 -6.69
C ARG A 236 -21.43 -14.79 -7.10
N GLN A 237 -20.79 -15.81 -7.64
CA GLN A 237 -21.48 -17.02 -8.06
C GLN A 237 -21.98 -17.82 -6.86
N SER A 238 -23.23 -18.29 -6.95
CA SER A 238 -23.73 -19.29 -6.02
C SER A 238 -22.98 -20.63 -6.22
N ARG A 239 -23.01 -21.50 -5.22
CA ARG A 239 -22.39 -22.83 -5.34
C ARG A 239 -23.00 -23.63 -6.49
N LEU A 240 -24.32 -23.54 -6.67
CA LEU A 240 -25.00 -24.20 -7.79
C LEU A 240 -24.61 -23.62 -9.14
N GLU A 241 -24.42 -22.29 -9.25
CA GLU A 241 -23.89 -21.69 -10.47
C GLU A 241 -22.48 -22.18 -10.79
N ARG A 242 -21.61 -22.35 -9.79
CA ARG A 242 -20.28 -22.94 -10.01
C ARG A 242 -20.35 -24.38 -10.48
N LEU A 243 -21.26 -25.18 -9.91
CA LEU A 243 -21.52 -26.53 -10.39
C LEU A 243 -22.01 -26.53 -11.84
N GLN A 244 -22.89 -25.59 -12.18
CA GLN A 244 -23.44 -25.45 -13.52
C GLN A 244 -22.36 -25.05 -14.53
N VAL A 245 -21.52 -24.07 -14.20
CA VAL A 245 -20.36 -23.68 -15.02
C VAL A 245 -19.40 -24.86 -15.22
N ALA A 246 -19.15 -25.66 -14.18
CA ALA A 246 -18.32 -26.86 -14.29
C ALA A 246 -18.98 -27.96 -15.15
N PHE A 247 -20.31 -28.05 -15.12
CA PHE A 247 -21.08 -28.97 -15.95
C PHE A 247 -21.08 -28.57 -17.44
N GLU A 248 -21.14 -27.27 -17.72
CA GLU A 248 -21.07 -26.70 -19.08
C GLU A 248 -19.65 -26.71 -19.66
N GLY A 249 -18.63 -26.81 -18.80
CA GLY A 249 -17.23 -26.91 -19.20
C GLY A 249 -16.87 -28.24 -19.85
N ASP A 250 -15.69 -28.28 -20.45
CA ASP A 250 -15.16 -29.50 -21.06
C ASP A 250 -14.85 -30.56 -20.00
N CYS A 251 -15.23 -31.80 -20.31
CA CYS A 251 -14.81 -32.94 -19.53
C CYS A 251 -13.30 -33.20 -19.71
N ILE A 252 -12.67 -33.84 -18.73
CA ILE A 252 -11.26 -34.22 -18.82
C ILE A 252 -11.04 -35.10 -20.07
N LEU A 253 -9.95 -34.84 -20.79
CA LEU A 253 -9.55 -35.57 -21.99
C LEU A 253 -9.59 -37.09 -21.72
N ASN A 254 -10.22 -37.85 -22.62
CA ASN A 254 -10.42 -39.31 -22.51
C ASN A 254 -11.31 -39.79 -21.35
N CYS A 255 -12.03 -38.91 -20.64
CA CYS A 255 -12.97 -39.32 -19.59
C CYS A 255 -14.06 -40.25 -20.14
N ASN A 256 -14.61 -39.96 -21.33
CA ASN A 256 -15.67 -40.76 -21.96
C ASN A 256 -16.83 -41.07 -21.01
N LYS A 257 -17.14 -40.16 -20.08
CA LYS A 257 -18.16 -40.31 -19.02
C LYS A 257 -17.93 -41.49 -18.06
N LYS A 258 -16.77 -42.16 -18.09
CA LYS A 258 -16.46 -43.33 -17.26
C LYS A 258 -16.63 -43.08 -15.76
N TRP A 259 -16.30 -41.88 -15.28
CA TRP A 259 -16.51 -41.52 -13.88
C TRP A 259 -17.99 -41.60 -13.48
N LEU A 260 -18.89 -41.07 -14.32
CA LEU A 260 -20.32 -41.06 -14.06
C LEU A 260 -20.90 -42.47 -14.01
N ASP A 261 -20.49 -43.34 -14.95
CA ASP A 261 -20.95 -44.73 -14.99
C ASP A 261 -20.48 -45.50 -13.77
N LEU A 262 -19.22 -45.31 -13.35
CA LEU A 262 -18.69 -45.90 -12.12
C LEU A 262 -19.40 -45.37 -10.87
N ALA A 263 -19.67 -44.06 -10.80
CA ALA A 263 -20.38 -43.45 -9.67
C ALA A 263 -21.81 -44.01 -9.54
N LYS A 264 -22.55 -44.13 -10.66
CA LYS A 264 -23.87 -44.77 -10.68
C LYS A 264 -23.82 -46.22 -10.22
N ASN A 265 -22.84 -46.98 -10.72
CA ASN A 265 -22.64 -48.37 -10.31
C ASN A 265 -22.33 -48.50 -8.81
N ILE A 266 -21.55 -47.59 -8.22
CA ILE A 266 -21.27 -47.58 -6.78
C ILE A 266 -22.56 -47.32 -5.99
N LEU A 267 -23.35 -46.30 -6.37
CA LEU A 267 -24.61 -46.00 -5.69
C LEU A 267 -25.58 -47.20 -5.77
N MET A 268 -25.77 -47.76 -6.96
CA MET A 268 -26.61 -48.94 -7.19
C MET A 268 -26.18 -50.15 -6.36
N ARG A 269 -24.87 -50.47 -6.33
CA ARG A 269 -24.35 -51.62 -5.54
C ARG A 269 -24.52 -51.45 -4.03
N ASN A 270 -24.67 -50.21 -3.56
CA ASN A 270 -24.93 -49.91 -2.15
C ASN A 270 -26.42 -49.66 -1.87
N ASN A 271 -27.31 -49.98 -2.82
CA ASN A 271 -28.76 -49.74 -2.74
C ASN A 271 -29.11 -48.27 -2.43
N ILE A 272 -28.31 -47.33 -2.94
CA ILE A 272 -28.59 -45.89 -2.83
C ILE A 272 -29.25 -45.45 -4.13
N GLU A 273 -30.44 -44.88 -4.03
CA GLU A 273 -31.15 -44.34 -5.17
C GLU A 273 -30.45 -43.05 -5.65
N ILE A 274 -30.28 -42.92 -6.97
CA ILE A 274 -29.47 -41.85 -7.57
C ILE A 274 -30.12 -40.49 -7.32
N SER A 275 -31.45 -40.38 -7.46
CA SER A 275 -32.18 -39.13 -7.25
C SER A 275 -32.13 -38.67 -5.79
N GLU A 276 -32.15 -39.59 -4.83
CA GLU A 276 -31.99 -39.30 -3.40
C GLU A 276 -30.60 -38.72 -3.12
N PHE A 277 -29.54 -39.37 -3.62
CA PHE A 277 -28.17 -38.87 -3.45
C PHE A 277 -27.98 -37.50 -4.12
N VAL A 278 -28.46 -37.33 -5.35
CA VAL A 278 -28.40 -36.04 -6.08
C VAL A 278 -29.20 -34.96 -5.35
N GLY A 279 -30.38 -35.29 -4.83
CA GLY A 279 -31.23 -34.39 -4.05
C GLY A 279 -30.53 -33.91 -2.79
N ALA A 280 -29.90 -34.82 -2.04
CA ALA A 280 -29.12 -34.48 -0.85
C ALA A 280 -27.95 -33.53 -1.18
N VAL A 281 -27.18 -33.82 -2.25
CA VAL A 281 -26.05 -32.98 -2.68
C VAL A 281 -26.53 -31.59 -3.11
N ARG A 282 -27.60 -31.51 -3.89
CA ARG A 282 -28.20 -30.23 -4.32
C ARG A 282 -28.70 -29.41 -3.14
N LEU A 283 -29.46 -30.02 -2.22
CA LEU A 283 -29.98 -29.36 -1.04
C LEU A 283 -28.85 -28.79 -0.17
N LEU A 284 -27.78 -29.56 0.00
CA LEU A 284 -26.59 -29.13 0.73
C LEU A 284 -25.93 -27.92 0.04
N LEU A 285 -25.68 -27.99 -1.27
CA LEU A 285 -25.10 -26.88 -2.05
C LEU A 285 -25.95 -25.61 -2.04
N GLU A 286 -27.26 -25.74 -2.09
CA GLU A 286 -28.17 -24.61 -2.09
C GLU A 286 -28.25 -23.95 -0.71
N LYS A 287 -28.57 -24.73 0.34
CA LYS A 287 -28.89 -24.20 1.67
C LYS A 287 -27.69 -24.13 2.62
N GLY A 288 -26.57 -24.75 2.26
CA GLY A 288 -25.37 -24.86 3.09
C GLY A 288 -25.57 -25.75 4.32
N ARG A 289 -24.60 -25.71 5.25
CA ARG A 289 -24.64 -26.51 6.48
C ARG A 289 -25.95 -26.33 7.25
N GLY A 290 -26.44 -27.41 7.83
CA GLY A 290 -27.60 -27.40 8.70
C GLY A 290 -27.89 -28.78 9.26
N LYS A 291 -28.76 -28.84 10.25
CA LYS A 291 -29.22 -30.11 10.81
C LYS A 291 -29.84 -30.94 9.68
N TYR A 292 -29.44 -32.21 9.58
CA TYR A 292 -29.89 -33.16 8.54
C TYR A 292 -29.58 -32.78 7.09
N ARG A 293 -28.67 -31.82 6.85
CA ARG A 293 -28.25 -31.44 5.48
C ARG A 293 -26.83 -31.88 5.13
N ASN A 294 -25.98 -32.12 6.13
CA ASN A 294 -24.63 -32.59 5.89
C ASN A 294 -24.67 -34.03 5.39
N ILE A 295 -23.84 -34.36 4.41
CA ILE A 295 -23.76 -35.70 3.84
C ILE A 295 -22.60 -36.42 4.51
N LEU A 296 -22.88 -37.61 5.04
CA LEU A 296 -21.87 -38.52 5.58
C LEU A 296 -21.89 -39.82 4.77
N VAL A 297 -20.83 -40.09 4.02
CA VAL A 297 -20.63 -41.36 3.32
C VAL A 297 -19.73 -42.24 4.17
N THR A 298 -20.29 -43.32 4.71
CA THR A 298 -19.58 -44.29 5.56
C THR A 298 -19.43 -45.63 4.85
N GLY A 299 -18.54 -46.48 5.37
CA GLY A 299 -18.31 -47.83 4.84
C GLY A 299 -16.84 -48.23 4.93
N PRO A 300 -16.51 -49.49 4.64
CA PRO A 300 -15.13 -49.97 4.68
C PRO A 300 -14.22 -49.28 3.65
N SER A 301 -12.91 -49.53 3.76
CA SER A 301 -11.93 -49.11 2.76
C SER A 301 -12.31 -49.67 1.37
N ASN A 302 -11.97 -48.93 0.32
CA ASN A 302 -12.22 -49.30 -1.08
C ASN A 302 -13.70 -49.38 -1.53
N CYS A 303 -14.65 -48.84 -0.75
CA CYS A 303 -16.07 -48.77 -1.14
C CYS A 303 -16.45 -47.56 -2.02
N GLY A 304 -15.47 -46.83 -2.56
CA GLY A 304 -15.75 -45.68 -3.46
C GLY A 304 -16.18 -44.38 -2.77
N LYS A 305 -16.08 -44.28 -1.43
CA LYS A 305 -16.45 -43.07 -0.65
C LYS A 305 -15.76 -41.80 -1.18
N THR A 306 -14.43 -41.84 -1.25
CA THR A 306 -13.62 -40.72 -1.77
C THR A 306 -13.88 -40.50 -3.26
N PHE A 307 -14.09 -41.57 -4.02
CA PHE A 307 -14.29 -41.50 -5.47
C PHE A 307 -15.54 -40.69 -5.86
N ILE A 308 -16.65 -40.88 -5.14
CA ILE A 308 -17.92 -40.18 -5.39
C ILE A 308 -17.81 -38.68 -5.11
N LEU A 309 -17.00 -38.27 -4.12
CA LEU A 309 -16.92 -36.87 -3.68
C LEU A 309 -15.74 -36.10 -4.28
N ASN A 310 -14.76 -36.79 -4.86
CA ASN A 310 -13.55 -36.16 -5.40
C ASN A 310 -13.82 -35.05 -6.44
N PRO A 311 -14.83 -35.14 -7.33
CA PRO A 311 -15.11 -34.03 -8.26
C PRO A 311 -15.46 -32.72 -7.57
N LEU A 312 -16.04 -32.76 -6.36
CA LEU A 312 -16.33 -31.54 -5.61
C LEU A 312 -15.04 -30.81 -5.21
N ASN A 313 -13.93 -31.52 -4.99
CA ASN A 313 -12.62 -30.93 -4.70
C ASN A 313 -11.97 -30.27 -5.92
N VAL A 314 -12.45 -30.59 -7.12
CA VAL A 314 -11.99 -29.95 -8.36
C VAL A 314 -12.79 -28.69 -8.65
N ILE A 315 -14.09 -28.71 -8.32
CA ILE A 315 -15.02 -27.62 -8.62
C ILE A 315 -14.94 -26.51 -7.56
N TYR A 316 -14.77 -26.89 -6.30
CA TYR A 316 -14.80 -25.98 -5.15
C TYR A 316 -13.44 -25.87 -4.48
N ASP A 317 -13.22 -24.72 -3.84
CA ASP A 317 -12.12 -24.60 -2.87
C ASP A 317 -12.47 -25.42 -1.62
N THR A 318 -11.92 -26.62 -1.52
CA THR A 318 -12.24 -27.56 -0.44
C THR A 318 -11.18 -27.54 0.66
N PHE A 319 -11.62 -27.24 1.88
CA PHE A 319 -10.84 -27.56 3.07
C PHE A 319 -10.85 -29.07 3.28
N SER A 320 -9.68 -29.67 3.18
CA SER A 320 -9.45 -31.08 3.48
C SER A 320 -8.60 -31.16 4.73
N ASN A 321 -9.13 -31.68 5.84
CA ASN A 321 -8.33 -31.84 7.07
C ASN A 321 -7.61 -33.19 7.08
N PRO A 322 -6.26 -33.24 7.08
CA PRO A 322 -5.52 -34.48 7.20
C PRO A 322 -4.97 -34.78 8.61
N ALA A 323 -5.16 -33.94 9.64
CA ALA A 323 -4.35 -34.06 10.87
C ALA A 323 -5.06 -33.83 12.23
N SER A 324 -4.58 -34.58 13.21
CA SER A 324 -4.97 -34.70 14.62
C SER A 324 -4.35 -33.65 15.55
N THR A 325 -4.11 -32.43 15.07
CA THR A 325 -3.47 -31.38 15.87
C THR A 325 -4.48 -30.41 16.47
N SER A 326 -4.07 -29.67 17.51
CA SER A 326 -4.91 -28.74 18.30
C SER A 326 -5.55 -27.60 17.50
N PHE A 327 -5.18 -27.42 16.22
CA PHE A 327 -5.64 -26.36 15.32
C PHE A 327 -6.21 -26.92 13.99
N ALA A 328 -6.96 -28.02 14.08
CA ALA A 328 -7.55 -28.77 12.96
C ALA A 328 -8.51 -28.00 12.02
N TRP A 329 -8.80 -26.72 12.30
CA TRP A 329 -9.79 -25.90 11.58
C TRP A 329 -9.26 -24.56 11.08
N VAL A 330 -7.95 -24.29 11.21
CA VAL A 330 -7.36 -23.03 10.71
C VAL A 330 -7.45 -23.01 9.18
N GLY A 331 -8.03 -21.94 8.61
CA GLY A 331 -8.22 -21.79 7.17
C GLY A 331 -9.52 -22.37 6.63
N VAL A 332 -10.39 -22.96 7.47
CA VAL A 332 -11.71 -23.42 7.03
C VAL A 332 -12.59 -22.26 6.58
N GLU A 333 -12.38 -21.07 7.16
CA GLU A 333 -13.11 -19.83 6.90
C GLU A 333 -12.98 -19.33 5.45
N SER A 334 -11.89 -19.64 4.78
CA SER A 334 -11.64 -19.25 3.39
C SER A 334 -12.20 -20.23 2.36
N CYS A 335 -12.57 -21.45 2.78
CA CYS A 335 -12.99 -22.51 1.85
C CYS A 335 -14.51 -22.53 1.60
N GLU A 336 -14.88 -23.04 0.43
CA GLU A 336 -16.26 -23.16 -0.04
C GLU A 336 -16.94 -24.43 0.47
N THR A 337 -16.17 -25.51 0.59
CA THR A 337 -16.59 -26.85 1.01
C THR A 337 -15.60 -27.42 2.02
N VAL A 338 -16.09 -28.30 2.90
CA VAL A 338 -15.24 -29.07 3.83
C VAL A 338 -15.43 -30.54 3.53
N THR A 339 -14.32 -31.27 3.40
CA THR A 339 -14.33 -32.74 3.33
C THR A 339 -13.37 -33.33 4.35
N ARG A 340 -13.71 -34.50 4.89
CA ARG A 340 -12.85 -35.28 5.78
C ARG A 340 -12.51 -36.61 5.12
N TYR A 341 -11.21 -36.91 5.01
CA TYR A 341 -10.74 -38.21 4.53
C TYR A 341 -10.90 -39.28 5.63
N GLY A 342 -11.38 -40.47 5.27
CA GLY A 342 -11.61 -41.60 6.20
C GLY A 342 -13.08 -41.99 6.28
N ASP A 343 -13.93 -41.05 6.72
CA ASP A 343 -15.39 -41.18 6.84
C ASP A 343 -16.01 -39.88 6.31
N ALA A 344 -16.57 -39.90 5.10
CA ALA A 344 -16.64 -38.68 4.31
C ALA A 344 -17.82 -37.80 4.72
N LEU A 345 -17.57 -36.83 5.59
CA LEU A 345 -18.51 -35.76 5.96
C LEU A 345 -18.30 -34.53 5.08
N ILE A 346 -19.36 -34.08 4.41
CA ILE A 346 -19.39 -32.79 3.69
C ILE A 346 -20.08 -31.76 4.57
N ILE A 347 -19.33 -30.77 5.05
CA ILE A 347 -19.88 -29.60 5.77
C ILE A 347 -19.65 -28.38 4.89
N GLN A 348 -20.67 -27.55 4.68
CA GLN A 348 -20.50 -26.32 3.88
C GLN A 348 -20.36 -25.08 4.74
N ASN A 349 -19.36 -24.27 4.44
CA ASN A 349 -19.12 -23.02 5.15
C ASN A 349 -20.10 -21.93 4.69
N ARG A 350 -20.54 -21.11 5.64
CA ARG A 350 -21.28 -19.86 5.39
C ARG A 350 -20.42 -18.81 6.08
N ALA A 351 -19.69 -18.01 5.31
CA ALA A 351 -18.92 -16.91 5.88
C ALA A 351 -19.87 -16.00 6.68
N PHE A 352 -19.53 -15.77 7.94
CA PHE A 352 -20.30 -15.02 8.94
C PHE A 352 -20.10 -13.51 8.77
N PRO A 353 -21.13 -12.69 9.03
CA PRO A 353 -20.99 -11.49 9.84
C PRO A 353 -21.25 -11.88 11.31
N GLY A 354 -20.17 -12.06 12.07
CA GLY A 354 -20.17 -12.16 13.54
C GLY A 354 -20.66 -13.48 14.16
N GLY A 355 -19.85 -14.03 15.08
CA GLY A 355 -20.37 -14.85 16.19
C GLY A 355 -20.10 -16.35 16.15
N PHE A 356 -19.03 -16.72 16.85
CA PHE A 356 -18.93 -17.86 17.77
C PHE A 356 -18.69 -19.30 17.25
N MET A 357 -17.57 -19.82 17.76
CA MET A 357 -16.96 -21.14 17.69
C MET A 357 -17.70 -22.21 18.53
N GLY A 358 -19.04 -22.16 18.60
CA GLY A 358 -19.83 -22.94 19.57
C GLY A 358 -20.48 -24.23 19.05
N CYS A 359 -20.69 -24.38 17.73
CA CYS A 359 -21.63 -25.39 17.24
C CYS A 359 -21.00 -26.68 16.66
N LEU A 360 -19.68 -26.81 16.54
CA LEU A 360 -19.05 -28.01 15.92
C LEU A 360 -18.41 -28.98 16.91
N ASN A 361 -18.07 -28.56 18.14
CA ASN A 361 -17.57 -29.48 19.17
C ASN A 361 -18.61 -30.55 19.57
N ASN A 362 -19.90 -30.30 19.35
CA ASN A 362 -20.96 -31.28 19.59
C ASN A 362 -21.20 -32.27 18.44
N TYR A 363 -20.62 -32.07 17.25
CA TYR A 363 -20.83 -32.99 16.11
C TYR A 363 -19.85 -34.16 16.07
N ALA A 364 -18.74 -34.11 16.82
CA ALA A 364 -17.82 -35.23 16.98
C ALA A 364 -18.29 -36.27 18.03
N LEU A 365 -19.33 -35.96 18.81
CA LEU A 365 -19.75 -36.74 19.97
C LEU A 365 -21.03 -37.58 19.77
N TYR A 366 -21.65 -37.55 18.59
CA TYR A 366 -22.98 -38.18 18.39
C TYR A 366 -23.05 -39.29 17.34
N LEU A 367 -21.94 -39.99 17.06
CA LEU A 367 -21.94 -41.18 16.20
C LEU A 367 -21.06 -42.32 16.74
N THR A 368 -21.17 -42.61 18.03
CA THR A 368 -20.63 -43.86 18.63
C THR A 368 -21.64 -44.64 19.48
N GLN A 369 -22.92 -44.25 19.51
CA GLN A 369 -23.95 -44.96 20.29
C GLN A 369 -25.19 -45.31 19.46
N ARG A 370 -25.02 -46.09 18.38
CA ARG A 370 -26.14 -46.89 17.84
C ARG A 370 -25.76 -48.01 16.86
N TRP A 371 -24.64 -48.69 17.08
CA TRP A 371 -24.33 -49.94 16.36
C TRP A 371 -23.54 -50.93 17.24
N TYR A 372 -23.98 -51.07 18.49
CA TYR A 372 -23.70 -52.25 19.32
C TYR A 372 -25.02 -52.71 19.94
N THR A 373 -25.81 -53.38 19.11
CA THR A 373 -26.71 -54.51 19.41
C THR A 373 -27.23 -55.04 18.09
#